data_AF-A0A1G2XVT9-F1
#
_entry.id   AF-A0A1G2XVT9-F1
#
_cell.length_a   1.000
_cell.length_b   1.000
_cell.length_c   1.000
_cell.angle_alpha   90.00
_cell.angle_beta   90.00
_cell.angle_gamma   90.00
#
_symmetry.space_group_name_H-M   'P 1'
#
loop_
_entity.id
_entity.type
_entity.pdbx_description
1 polymer ?
#
loop_
_entity_poly.entity_id
_entity_poly.type
_entity_poly.pdbx_seq_one_letter_code
_entity_poly.pdbx_strand_id
1 'polypeptide(L)'
;MKNNVVIIMAISMIAFGGLFCSGYNLKAEEEKKKQTIYICYCAGGCLCAYETLKPGGRCVCGLATIPSDREALSEDYEYECDCGTMCDCGTRADEPGLCHCGILKMREAE
;
A
#
# COMPACT_ATOMS: atom_id res chain seq x y z
N MET A 1 -24.34 50.66 -40.45
CA MET A 1 -23.53 50.72 -39.21
C MET A 1 -24.06 49.84 -38.07
N LYS A 2 -25.36 49.55 -37.96
CA LYS A 2 -25.94 48.74 -36.87
C LYS A 2 -25.56 47.24 -36.90
N ASN A 3 -25.47 46.62 -38.08
CA ASN A 3 -25.12 45.19 -38.21
C ASN A 3 -23.66 44.87 -37.86
N ASN A 4 -22.70 45.75 -38.17
CA ASN A 4 -21.29 45.49 -37.87
C ASN A 4 -20.99 45.55 -36.37
N VAL A 5 -21.73 46.38 -35.62
CA VAL A 5 -21.59 46.48 -34.15
C VAL A 5 -22.13 45.22 -33.44
N VAL A 6 -23.20 44.62 -33.95
CA VAL A 6 -23.78 43.38 -33.40
C VAL A 6 -22.83 42.19 -33.63
N ILE A 7 -22.17 42.13 -34.78
CA ILE A 7 -21.18 41.09 -35.10
C ILE A 7 -19.92 41.25 -34.22
N ILE A 8 -19.44 42.48 -34.00
CA ILE A 8 -18.28 42.75 -33.15
C ILE A 8 -18.56 42.36 -31.68
N MET A 9 -19.77 42.64 -31.17
CA MET A 9 -20.18 42.26 -29.80
C MET A 9 -20.28 40.72 -29.60
N ALA A 10 -20.70 39.98 -30.64
CA ALA A 10 -20.80 38.52 -30.58
C ALA A 10 -19.42 37.83 -30.59
N ILE A 11 -18.44 38.37 -31.34
CA ILE A 11 -17.08 37.83 -31.41
C ILE A 11 -16.33 38.06 -30.08
N SER A 12 -16.61 39.17 -29.38
CA SER A 12 -16.03 39.41 -28.04
C SER A 12 -16.49 38.42 -26.98
N MET A 13 -17.71 37.88 -27.06
CA MET A 13 -18.19 36.87 -26.10
C MET A 13 -17.49 35.51 -26.25
N ILE A 14 -17.02 35.18 -27.45
CA ILE A 14 -16.29 33.93 -27.73
C ILE A 14 -14.83 34.02 -27.25
N ALA A 15 -14.23 35.21 -27.26
CA ALA A 15 -12.85 35.43 -26.81
C ALA A 15 -12.68 35.48 -25.27
N PHE A 16 -13.73 35.82 -24.51
CA PHE A 16 -13.69 35.80 -23.04
C PHE A 16 -14.14 34.48 -22.42
N GLY A 17 -14.92 33.65 -23.14
CA GLY A 17 -15.29 32.30 -22.68
C GLY A 17 -14.15 31.28 -22.74
N GLY A 18 -13.10 31.54 -23.51
CA GLY A 18 -11.94 30.65 -23.65
C GLY A 18 -10.83 30.84 -22.61
N LEU A 19 -10.95 31.82 -21.70
CA LEU A 19 -9.88 32.18 -20.75
C LEU A 19 -10.26 31.94 -19.27
N PHE A 20 -11.29 31.14 -19.00
CA PHE A 20 -11.64 30.67 -17.66
C PHE A 20 -11.86 29.15 -17.62
N CYS A 21 -10.85 28.40 -18.06
CA CYS A 21 -10.57 27.06 -17.53
C CYS A 21 -9.08 26.99 -17.18
N SER A 22 -8.62 27.99 -16.42
CA SER A 22 -7.35 27.94 -15.72
C SER A 22 -7.46 26.90 -14.61
N GLY A 23 -6.70 25.81 -14.76
CA GLY A 23 -6.25 24.97 -13.65
C GLY A 23 -7.35 24.42 -12.74
N TYR A 24 -8.14 23.47 -13.24
CA TYR A 24 -8.46 22.34 -12.36
C TYR A 24 -7.13 21.67 -12.03
N ASN A 25 -6.55 22.08 -10.90
CA ASN A 25 -5.73 21.20 -10.10
C ASN A 25 -6.65 20.01 -9.78
N LEU A 26 -6.64 19.00 -10.65
CA LEU A 26 -6.85 17.64 -10.21
C LEU A 26 -5.78 17.44 -9.16
N LYS A 27 -6.15 17.68 -7.89
CA LYS A 27 -5.61 16.89 -6.80
C LYS A 27 -5.78 15.46 -7.28
N ALA A 28 -4.71 14.90 -7.82
CA ALA A 28 -4.45 13.50 -7.65
C ALA A 28 -4.65 13.30 -6.15
N GLU A 29 -5.81 12.76 -5.77
CA GLU A 29 -5.87 11.98 -4.56
C GLU A 29 -4.75 10.97 -4.75
N GLU A 30 -3.65 11.23 -4.07
CA GLU A 30 -2.63 10.24 -3.82
C GLU A 30 -3.38 9.16 -3.03
N GLU A 31 -4.02 8.23 -3.75
CA GLU A 31 -4.56 7.02 -3.18
C GLU A 31 -3.39 6.41 -2.42
N LYS A 32 -3.35 6.59 -1.10
CA LYS A 32 -2.39 5.93 -0.23
C LYS A 32 -2.56 4.45 -0.47
N LYS A 33 -1.70 3.89 -1.32
CA LYS A 33 -1.76 2.49 -1.72
C LYS A 33 -1.62 1.67 -0.44
N LYS A 34 -2.75 1.16 0.04
CA LYS A 34 -2.84 0.37 1.27
C LYS A 34 -1.89 -0.81 1.14
N GLN A 35 -0.97 -0.94 2.09
CA GLN A 35 0.04 -2.00 2.05
C GLN A 35 -0.64 -3.34 2.32
N THR A 36 -0.50 -4.30 1.41
CA THR A 36 -1.04 -5.66 1.60
C THR A 36 -0.15 -6.44 2.57
N ILE A 37 -0.79 -7.10 3.53
CA ILE A 37 -0.13 -7.97 4.49
C ILE A 37 -0.39 -9.41 4.09
N TYR A 38 0.58 -10.27 4.30
CA TYR A 38 0.50 -11.69 4.03
C TYR A 38 0.64 -12.46 5.34
N ILE A 39 -0.27 -13.39 5.59
CA ILE A 39 -0.40 -14.10 6.87
C ILE A 39 -0.26 -15.61 6.70
N CYS A 40 0.08 -16.36 7.76
CA CYS A 40 -0.19 -17.80 7.73
C CYS A 40 -1.70 -18.04 7.73
N TYR A 41 -2.17 -18.81 6.76
CA TYR A 41 -3.47 -19.47 6.88
C TYR A 41 -3.29 -20.95 7.21
N CYS A 42 -3.17 -21.19 8.50
CA CYS A 42 -2.94 -22.50 9.05
C CYS A 42 -4.30 -23.14 9.39
N ALA A 43 -4.81 -24.05 8.55
CA ALA A 43 -6.16 -24.64 8.68
C ALA A 43 -6.41 -25.50 9.95
N GLY A 44 -5.45 -25.56 10.88
CA GLY A 44 -5.47 -26.42 12.08
C GLY A 44 -4.97 -25.74 13.36
N GLY A 45 -5.01 -24.41 13.46
CA GLY A 45 -4.71 -23.71 14.73
C GLY A 45 -3.22 -23.60 15.08
N CYS A 46 -2.33 -23.50 14.07
CA CYS A 46 -0.93 -23.15 14.37
C CYS A 46 -0.88 -21.72 14.95
N LEU A 47 -0.15 -21.59 16.05
CA LEU A 47 -0.07 -20.38 16.87
C LEU A 47 0.98 -19.39 16.38
N CYS A 48 1.61 -19.63 15.22
CA CYS A 48 2.75 -18.81 14.82
C CYS A 48 2.45 -17.34 14.52
N ALA A 49 1.17 -16.99 14.37
CA ALA A 49 0.71 -15.65 13.99
C ALA A 49 1.59 -14.95 12.93
N TYR A 50 2.09 -15.72 11.96
CA TYR A 50 3.12 -15.23 11.06
C TYR A 50 2.55 -14.20 10.10
N GLU A 51 3.22 -13.05 9.99
CA GLU A 51 2.85 -11.95 9.10
C GLU A 51 4.06 -11.40 8.35
N THR A 52 3.85 -10.84 7.16
CA THR A 52 4.90 -10.19 6.36
C THR A 52 4.30 -9.23 5.34
N LEU A 53 5.10 -8.26 4.89
CA LEU A 53 4.75 -7.25 3.90
C LEU A 53 5.02 -7.69 2.45
N LYS A 54 5.50 -8.92 2.25
CA LYS A 54 5.96 -9.43 0.95
C LYS A 54 5.19 -10.68 0.50
N PRO A 55 4.79 -10.76 -0.79
CA PRO A 55 4.12 -11.94 -1.33
C PRO A 55 5.07 -13.12 -1.52
N GLY A 56 4.51 -14.33 -1.60
CA GLY A 56 5.20 -15.50 -2.15
C GLY A 56 6.12 -16.26 -1.18
N GLY A 57 5.99 -16.04 0.12
CA GLY A 57 6.77 -16.73 1.16
C GLY A 57 6.06 -17.93 1.78
N ARG A 58 6.77 -18.61 2.68
CA ARG A 58 6.20 -19.61 3.60
C ARG A 58 6.31 -19.10 5.03
N CYS A 59 5.30 -19.37 5.84
CA CYS A 59 5.37 -19.13 7.28
C CYS A 59 6.29 -20.14 7.97
N VAL A 60 6.53 -19.96 9.26
CA VAL A 60 7.30 -20.91 10.10
C VAL A 60 6.68 -22.31 10.14
N CYS A 61 5.36 -22.41 10.00
CA CYS A 61 4.63 -23.69 9.88
C CYS A 61 4.77 -24.34 8.48
N GLY A 62 5.55 -23.75 7.58
CA GLY A 62 5.88 -24.30 6.25
C GLY A 62 4.80 -24.10 5.18
N LEU A 63 3.68 -23.47 5.53
CA LEU A 63 2.57 -23.17 4.62
C LEU A 63 2.82 -21.89 3.85
N ALA A 64 2.27 -21.80 2.63
CA ALA A 64 2.31 -20.57 1.85
C ALA A 64 1.53 -19.46 2.55
N THR A 65 2.08 -18.25 2.56
CA THR A 65 1.38 -17.07 3.09
C THR A 65 0.30 -16.61 2.11
N ILE A 66 -0.85 -16.20 2.62
CA ILE A 66 -1.95 -15.65 1.81
C ILE A 66 -2.16 -14.16 2.12
N PRO A 67 -2.71 -13.37 1.19
CA PRO A 67 -3.06 -11.98 1.49
C PRO A 67 -4.14 -11.92 2.59
N SER A 68 -3.97 -10.99 3.53
CA SER A 68 -4.95 -10.64 4.54
C SER A 68 -5.81 -9.45 4.08
N ASP A 69 -7.02 -9.39 4.60
CA ASP A 69 -7.95 -8.28 4.55
C ASP A 69 -7.60 -7.12 5.51
N ARG A 70 -6.72 -7.37 6.49
CA ARG A 70 -6.25 -6.35 7.45
C ARG A 70 -5.39 -5.28 6.81
N GLU A 71 -5.31 -4.14 7.50
CA GLU A 71 -4.65 -2.92 7.02
C GLU A 71 -3.25 -2.70 7.59
N ALA A 72 -2.95 -3.32 8.74
CA ALA A 72 -1.71 -3.14 9.49
C ALA A 72 -1.27 -4.47 10.11
N LEU A 73 0.06 -4.63 10.25
CA LEU A 73 0.66 -5.75 10.96
C LEU A 73 0.22 -5.72 12.42
N SER A 74 0.18 -6.88 13.07
CA SER A 74 0.02 -6.95 14.52
C SER A 74 1.15 -6.21 15.21
N GLU A 75 0.81 -5.46 16.26
CA GLU A 75 1.78 -4.88 17.20
C GLU A 75 2.15 -5.86 18.32
N ASP A 76 1.39 -6.95 18.45
CA ASP A 76 1.65 -8.04 19.38
C ASP A 76 2.34 -9.18 18.62
N TYR A 77 3.60 -9.45 18.95
CA TYR A 77 4.45 -10.48 18.36
C TYR A 77 5.66 -10.77 19.27
N GLU A 78 6.11 -12.02 19.31
CA GLU A 78 7.31 -12.40 20.08
C GLU A 78 8.61 -12.30 19.26
N TYR A 79 8.52 -12.40 17.93
CA TYR A 79 9.68 -12.42 17.03
C TYR A 79 9.51 -11.47 15.85
N GLU A 80 10.61 -10.84 15.42
CA GLU A 80 10.64 -9.94 14.27
C GLU A 80 11.85 -10.15 13.34
N CYS A 81 11.74 -9.62 12.13
CA CYS A 81 12.77 -9.69 11.11
C CYS A 81 14.08 -9.02 11.55
N ASP A 82 15.19 -9.77 11.44
CA ASP A 82 16.53 -9.29 11.75
C ASP A 82 17.45 -9.21 10.51
N CYS A 83 16.89 -9.06 9.31
CA CYS A 83 17.69 -8.96 8.08
C CYS A 83 18.47 -7.65 7.92
N GLY A 84 18.36 -6.73 8.87
CA GLY A 84 18.99 -5.42 8.85
C GLY A 84 18.20 -4.36 8.08
N THR A 85 18.76 -3.15 8.05
CA THR A 85 18.06 -1.91 7.64
C THR A 85 17.65 -1.84 6.17
N MET A 86 18.24 -2.68 5.31
CA MET A 86 17.90 -2.74 3.89
C MET A 86 16.75 -3.70 3.59
N CYS A 87 16.28 -4.46 4.59
CA CYS A 87 15.17 -5.38 4.44
C CYS A 87 13.85 -4.70 4.84
N ASP A 88 12.85 -4.85 3.99
CA ASP A 88 11.51 -4.31 4.18
C ASP A 88 10.43 -5.41 4.20
N CYS A 89 10.82 -6.68 4.49
CA CYS A 89 9.86 -7.78 4.54
C CYS A 89 8.96 -7.71 5.77
N GLY A 90 9.40 -7.02 6.83
CA GLY A 90 8.63 -6.76 8.04
C GLY A 90 8.07 -8.02 8.69
N THR A 91 8.76 -9.16 8.57
CA THR A 91 8.25 -10.41 9.11
C THR A 91 8.10 -10.34 10.63
N ARG A 92 6.95 -10.79 11.14
CA ARG A 92 6.64 -10.95 12.55
C ARG A 92 6.00 -12.31 12.80
N ALA A 93 6.18 -12.88 13.99
CA ALA A 93 5.59 -14.15 14.39
C ALA A 93 5.61 -14.31 15.91
N ASP A 94 4.79 -15.22 16.42
CA ASP A 94 4.78 -15.62 17.83
C ASP A 94 5.63 -16.88 18.07
N GLU A 95 6.20 -17.45 17.00
CA GLU A 95 7.01 -18.66 17.07
C GLU A 95 8.37 -18.42 16.38
N PRO A 96 9.46 -18.99 16.93
CA PRO A 96 10.78 -18.81 16.36
C PRO A 96 10.89 -19.48 14.99
N GLY A 97 11.62 -18.85 14.06
CA GLY A 97 11.82 -19.42 12.74
C GLY A 97 12.53 -18.47 11.78
N LEU A 98 12.54 -18.83 10.50
CA LEU A 98 13.08 -17.97 9.44
C LEU A 98 12.12 -16.82 9.14
N CYS A 99 12.68 -15.64 8.85
CA CYS A 99 11.91 -14.55 8.27
C CYS A 99 11.48 -14.87 6.81
N HIS A 100 10.64 -14.02 6.23
CA HIS A 100 10.12 -14.19 4.86
C HIS A 100 11.21 -14.36 3.82
N CYS A 101 12.33 -13.67 3.99
CA CYS A 101 13.46 -13.74 3.07
C CYS A 101 14.11 -15.14 3.02
N GLY A 102 13.89 -15.97 4.04
CA GLY A 102 14.45 -17.33 4.14
C GLY A 102 15.95 -17.38 4.43
N ILE A 103 16.59 -16.24 4.73
CA ILE A 103 18.04 -16.12 4.93
C ILE A 103 18.40 -16.23 6.42
N LEU A 104 17.72 -15.42 7.24
CA LEU A 104 18.01 -15.30 8.67
C LEU A 104 16.82 -15.76 9.50
N LYS A 105 17.14 -16.24 10.69
CA LYS A 105 16.14 -16.41 11.75
C LYS A 105 15.66 -15.04 12.21
N MET A 106 14.38 -14.97 12.57
CA MET A 106 13.85 -13.82 13.30
C MET A 106 14.53 -13.73 14.67
N ARG A 107 14.65 -12.51 15.19
CA ARG A 107 15.09 -12.24 16.56
C ARG A 107 13.87 -12.11 17.48
N GLU A 108 14.07 -12.29 18.77
CA GLU A 108 13.04 -11.94 19.78
C GLU A 108 12.80 -10.42 19.77
N ALA A 109 11.55 -10.01 19.87
CA ALA A 109 11.15 -8.62 20.04
C ALA A 109 11.42 -8.17 21.49
N GLU A 110 11.83 -6.91 21.67
CA GLU A 110 12.12 -6.31 22.99
C GLU A 110 10.88 -5.74 23.68
#